data_AF-A0A072P243-F1
#
_entry.id   AF-A0A072P243-F1
#
_cell.length_a   1.000
_cell.length_b   1.000
_cell.length_c   1.000
_cell.angle_alpha   90.00
_cell.angle_beta   90.00
_cell.angle_gamma   90.00
#
_symmetry.space_group_name_H-M   'P 1'
#
loop_
_entity.id
_entity.type
_entity.pdbx_description
1 polymer ?
#
loop_
_entity_poly.entity_id
_entity_poly.type
_entity_poly.pdbx_seq_one_letter_code
_entity_poly.pdbx_strand_id
1 'polypeptide(L)'
;MTTVLGLTGGIASGKSTVATMLRDLGIVIIDADVIAREVVEVGEDAYFKIIGAFGRTILHDDRTINRQKLGEVIFNNEQKRKVLNSIVHPAVREKMSRLKMEFIEKGEKIIVLDIPLLFESKQTHLVEKVILVYVDRDVQVKRLMQRNGLSVEEAEARINSQMPLTEKIPLADAVINNNGSIEETKEQLLAILKQWELI
;
A
#
# COMPACT_ATOMS: atom_id res chain seq x y z
N MET A 1 19.08 -16.67 3.83
CA MET A 1 18.62 -15.73 2.79
C MET A 1 17.27 -15.23 3.21
N THR A 2 17.02 -13.92 3.10
CA THR A 2 15.75 -13.29 3.46
C THR A 2 14.83 -13.32 2.25
N THR A 3 13.59 -13.77 2.42
CA THR A 3 12.57 -13.75 1.36
C THR A 3 11.75 -12.47 1.45
N VAL A 4 11.63 -11.75 0.33
CA VAL A 4 10.85 -10.51 0.24
C VAL A 4 9.52 -10.78 -0.46
N LEU A 5 8.42 -10.65 0.28
CA LEU A 5 7.06 -10.84 -0.22
C LEU A 5 6.40 -9.50 -0.53
N GLY A 6 5.55 -9.44 -1.56
CA GLY A 6 4.63 -8.34 -1.80
C GLY A 6 3.25 -8.69 -1.27
N LEU A 7 2.68 -7.84 -0.42
CA LEU A 7 1.28 -7.92 -0.05
C LEU A 7 0.51 -6.83 -0.80
N THR A 8 -0.50 -7.23 -1.57
CA THR A 8 -1.32 -6.30 -2.35
C THR A 8 -2.79 -6.67 -2.31
N GLY A 9 -3.65 -5.76 -2.76
CA GLY A 9 -5.09 -5.90 -2.70
C GLY A 9 -5.79 -4.64 -3.18
N GLY A 10 -7.06 -4.77 -3.55
CA GLY A 10 -7.91 -3.64 -3.91
C GLY A 10 -8.41 -2.89 -2.68
N ILE A 11 -8.96 -1.69 -2.90
CA ILE A 11 -9.65 -0.97 -1.85
C ILE A 11 -10.75 -1.84 -1.23
N ALA A 12 -10.82 -1.81 0.11
CA ALA A 12 -11.74 -2.62 0.91
C ALA A 12 -11.62 -4.15 0.76
N SER A 13 -10.51 -4.67 0.22
CA SER A 13 -10.27 -6.12 0.16
C SER A 13 -9.89 -6.75 1.52
N GLY A 14 -9.60 -5.94 2.53
CA GLY A 14 -9.15 -6.41 3.85
C GLY A 14 -7.68 -6.81 3.92
N LYS A 15 -6.85 -6.27 3.01
CA LYS A 15 -5.38 -6.37 3.07
C LYS A 15 -4.79 -6.05 4.45
N SER A 16 -5.32 -5.05 5.14
CA SER A 16 -4.90 -4.68 6.50
C SER A 16 -5.10 -5.81 7.51
N THR A 17 -6.15 -6.64 7.35
CA THR A 17 -6.39 -7.81 8.20
C THR A 17 -5.27 -8.85 8.01
N VAL A 18 -4.91 -9.14 6.77
CA VAL A 18 -3.79 -10.06 6.46
C VAL A 18 -2.45 -9.49 6.93
N ALA A 19 -2.23 -8.17 6.79
CA ALA A 19 -1.06 -7.49 7.32
C ALA A 19 -0.97 -7.63 8.85
N THR A 20 -2.08 -7.50 9.58
CA THR A 20 -2.10 -7.75 11.04
C THR A 20 -1.76 -9.20 11.36
N MET A 21 -2.34 -10.17 10.66
CA MET A 21 -2.02 -11.60 10.87
C MET A 21 -0.54 -11.91 10.66
N LEU A 22 0.09 -11.31 9.64
CA LEU A 22 1.52 -11.45 9.38
C LEU A 22 2.35 -10.84 10.53
N ARG A 23 1.98 -9.66 11.05
CA ARG A 23 2.64 -9.06 12.22
C ARG A 23 2.51 -9.94 13.46
N ASP A 24 1.35 -10.56 13.67
CA ASP A 24 1.10 -11.47 14.80
C ASP A 24 1.96 -12.75 14.72
N LEU A 25 2.41 -13.13 13.52
CA LEU A 25 3.39 -14.19 13.29
C LEU A 25 4.85 -13.72 13.48
N GLY A 26 5.07 -12.46 13.86
CA GLY A 26 6.40 -11.88 13.99
C GLY A 26 7.04 -11.49 12.66
N ILE A 27 6.29 -11.46 11.55
CA ILE A 27 6.82 -11.09 10.23
C ILE A 27 6.87 -9.57 10.10
N VAL A 28 8.03 -9.06 9.69
CA VAL A 28 8.23 -7.63 9.45
C VAL A 28 7.44 -7.15 8.23
N ILE A 29 6.75 -6.03 8.40
CA ILE A 29 6.00 -5.36 7.32
C ILE A 29 6.54 -3.95 7.11
N ILE A 30 6.91 -3.66 5.87
CA ILE A 30 7.26 -2.33 5.37
C ILE A 30 6.06 -1.80 4.60
N ASP A 31 5.33 -0.84 5.18
CA ASP A 31 4.10 -0.28 4.63
C ASP A 31 4.38 0.96 3.77
N ALA A 32 4.09 0.88 2.47
CA ALA A 32 4.35 1.96 1.54
C ALA A 32 3.47 3.20 1.79
N ASP A 33 2.23 3.03 2.30
CA ASP A 33 1.35 4.16 2.61
C ASP A 33 1.82 4.90 3.87
N VAL A 34 2.35 4.18 4.86
CA VAL A 34 2.97 4.78 6.04
C VAL A 34 4.22 5.55 5.62
N ILE A 35 5.10 4.93 4.83
CA ILE A 35 6.32 5.56 4.35
C ILE A 35 6.03 6.80 3.49
N ALA A 36 5.00 6.76 2.62
CA ALA A 36 4.58 7.92 1.84
C ALA A 36 4.12 9.10 2.70
N ARG A 37 3.77 8.86 3.97
CA ARG A 37 3.48 9.93 4.95
C ARG A 37 4.75 10.41 5.64
N GLU A 38 5.60 9.49 6.07
CA GLU A 38 6.85 9.79 6.77
C GLU A 38 7.82 10.60 5.91
N VAL A 39 8.02 10.24 4.64
CA VAL A 39 9.02 10.90 3.77
C VAL A 39 8.67 12.35 3.42
N VAL A 40 7.48 12.82 3.78
CA VAL A 40 7.05 14.21 3.59
C VAL A 40 6.84 14.94 4.92
N GLU A 41 7.30 14.37 6.03
CA GLU A 41 7.28 15.03 7.33
C GLU A 41 8.30 16.18 7.39
N VAL A 42 8.08 17.07 8.37
CA VAL A 42 8.90 18.27 8.52
C VAL A 42 10.36 17.88 8.74
N GLY A 43 11.24 18.38 7.88
CA GLY A 43 12.68 18.10 7.93
C GLY A 43 13.16 17.07 6.90
N GLU A 44 12.26 16.34 6.25
CA GLU A 44 12.61 15.42 5.17
C GLU A 44 12.91 16.16 3.86
N ASP A 45 13.78 15.57 3.03
CA ASP A 45 14.16 16.17 1.74
C ASP A 45 12.96 16.36 0.80
N ALA A 46 12.04 15.39 0.78
CA ALA A 46 10.83 15.50 -0.04
C ALA A 46 9.88 16.58 0.48
N TYR A 47 9.82 16.83 1.79
CA TYR A 47 9.09 17.97 2.35
C TYR A 47 9.59 19.30 1.80
N PHE A 48 10.91 19.53 1.79
CA PHE A 48 11.49 20.77 1.26
C PHE A 48 11.27 20.92 -0.26
N LYS A 49 11.40 19.83 -1.02
CA LYS A 49 11.14 19.81 -2.47
C LYS A 49 9.68 20.14 -2.79
N ILE A 50 8.73 19.60 -2.01
CA ILE A 50 7.30 19.91 -2.17
C ILE A 50 7.04 21.40 -1.90
N ILE A 51 7.59 21.97 -0.83
CA ILE A 51 7.43 23.40 -0.55
C ILE A 51 8.03 24.26 -1.67
N GLY A 52 9.19 23.86 -2.21
CA GLY A 52 9.80 24.55 -3.34
C GLY A 52 8.92 24.56 -4.59
N ALA A 53 8.21 23.47 -4.86
CA ALA A 53 7.33 23.33 -6.03
C ALA A 53 5.94 23.95 -5.86
N PHE A 54 5.36 23.89 -4.66
CA PHE A 54 3.96 24.25 -4.40
C PHE A 54 3.79 25.50 -3.53
N GLY A 55 4.88 26.05 -3.00
CA GLY A 55 4.89 27.20 -2.11
C GLY A 55 4.54 26.83 -0.66
N ARG A 56 4.54 27.83 0.23
CA ARG A 56 4.22 27.66 1.65
C ARG A 56 2.72 27.68 1.95
N THR A 57 1.88 28.04 0.98
CA THR A 57 0.42 28.12 1.13
C THR A 57 -0.25 26.76 1.40
N ILE A 58 0.44 25.68 1.05
CA ILE A 58 0.03 24.29 1.32
C ILE A 58 0.37 23.81 2.73
N LEU A 59 0.91 24.66 3.61
CA LEU A 59 1.24 24.29 4.98
C LEU A 59 0.10 24.63 5.97
N HIS A 60 0.08 23.90 7.08
CA HIS A 60 -0.57 24.31 8.31
C HIS A 60 0.30 25.31 9.09
N ASP A 61 -0.25 25.91 10.15
CA ASP A 61 0.47 26.87 10.99
C ASP A 61 1.64 26.22 11.75
N ASP A 62 1.54 24.93 12.04
CA ASP A 62 2.62 24.11 12.62
C ASP A 62 3.70 23.68 11.60
N ARG A 63 3.60 24.18 10.36
CA ARG A 63 4.49 23.90 9.22
C ARG A 63 4.34 22.51 8.61
N THR A 64 3.43 21.66 9.10
CA THR A 64 3.15 20.38 8.43
C THR A 64 2.41 20.60 7.11
N ILE A 65 2.52 19.65 6.17
CA ILE A 65 1.81 19.73 4.88
C ILE A 65 0.31 19.55 5.11
N ASN A 66 -0.49 20.54 4.70
CA ASN A 66 -1.93 20.43 4.62
C ASN A 66 -2.32 19.60 3.40
N ARG A 67 -2.60 18.31 3.64
CA ARG A 67 -2.94 17.33 2.61
C ARG A 67 -4.22 17.68 1.86
N GLN A 68 -5.19 18.31 2.52
CA GLN A 68 -6.41 18.76 1.86
C GLN A 68 -6.10 19.85 0.84
N LYS A 69 -5.39 20.91 1.25
CA LYS A 69 -4.97 22.00 0.35
C LYS A 69 -4.08 21.50 -0.78
N LEU A 70 -3.10 20.65 -0.47
CA LEU A 70 -2.25 20.05 -1.51
C LEU A 70 -3.09 19.20 -2.48
N GLY A 71 -4.04 18.43 -1.95
CA GLY A 71 -5.02 17.67 -2.72
C GLY A 71 -5.81 18.55 -3.69
N GLU A 72 -6.40 19.64 -3.22
CA GLU A 72 -7.13 20.61 -4.04
C GLU A 72 -6.26 21.18 -5.17
N VAL A 73 -4.98 21.46 -4.88
CA VAL A 73 -4.02 21.99 -5.86
C VAL A 73 -3.69 20.97 -6.98
N ILE A 74 -3.65 19.67 -6.69
CA ILE A 74 -3.28 18.62 -7.65
C ILE A 74 -4.48 17.88 -8.27
N PHE A 75 -5.67 18.01 -7.68
CA PHE A 75 -6.85 17.21 -8.06
C PHE A 75 -7.29 17.46 -9.50
N ASN A 76 -7.25 18.71 -9.97
CA ASN A 76 -7.62 19.08 -11.33
C ASN A 76 -6.41 19.48 -12.21
N ASN A 77 -5.18 19.20 -11.76
CA ASN A 77 -3.97 19.58 -12.50
C ASN A 77 -2.99 18.40 -12.61
N GLU A 78 -3.01 17.74 -13.76
CA GLU A 78 -2.17 16.57 -14.06
C GLU A 78 -0.68 16.90 -13.98
N GLN A 79 -0.24 18.07 -14.48
CA GLN A 79 1.16 18.48 -14.44
C GLN A 79 1.65 18.62 -12.99
N LYS A 80 0.87 19.28 -12.15
CA LYS A 80 1.15 19.42 -10.71
C LYS A 80 1.19 18.06 -10.01
N ARG A 81 0.27 17.16 -10.35
CA ARG A 81 0.29 15.78 -9.82
C ARG A 81 1.56 15.03 -10.23
N LYS A 82 2.01 15.17 -11.48
CA LYS A 82 3.27 14.58 -11.95
C LYS A 82 4.47 15.13 -11.17
N VAL A 83 4.50 16.44 -10.88
CA VAL A 83 5.56 17.06 -10.06
C VAL A 83 5.55 16.52 -8.63
N LEU A 84 4.37 16.40 -7.99
CA LEU A 84 4.31 15.80 -6.65
C LEU A 84 4.82 14.35 -6.66
N ASN A 85 4.34 13.55 -7.62
CA ASN A 85 4.72 12.15 -7.74
C ASN A 85 6.22 11.97 -8.04
N SER A 86 6.84 12.87 -8.84
CA SER A 86 8.28 12.80 -9.11
C SER A 86 9.15 13.12 -7.90
N ILE A 87 8.60 13.79 -6.88
CA ILE A 87 9.27 14.04 -5.60
C ILE A 87 9.04 12.88 -4.64
N VAL A 88 7.78 12.45 -4.47
CA VAL A 88 7.39 11.47 -3.46
C VAL A 88 7.82 10.05 -3.83
N HIS A 89 7.65 9.62 -5.08
CA HIS A 89 7.93 8.22 -5.44
C HIS A 89 9.40 7.81 -5.23
N PRO A 90 10.41 8.63 -5.60
CA PRO A 90 11.80 8.30 -5.30
C PRO A 90 12.09 8.22 -3.79
N ALA A 91 11.56 9.16 -3.00
CA ALA A 91 11.77 9.18 -1.56
C ALA A 91 11.17 7.94 -0.86
N VAL A 92 9.97 7.52 -1.28
CA VAL A 92 9.35 6.27 -0.80
C VAL A 92 10.21 5.06 -1.12
N ARG A 93 10.67 4.93 -2.38
CA ARG A 93 11.51 3.81 -2.81
C ARG A 93 12.82 3.74 -2.04
N GLU A 94 13.46 4.88 -1.83
CA GLU A 94 14.71 4.97 -1.06
C GLU A 94 14.51 4.53 0.39
N LYS A 95 13.48 5.06 1.07
CA LYS A 95 13.16 4.68 2.45
C LYS A 95 12.82 3.20 2.57
N MET A 96 12.01 2.66 1.64
CA MET A 96 11.67 1.22 1.60
C MET A 96 12.93 0.36 1.40
N SER A 97 13.82 0.74 0.48
CA SER A 97 15.06 0.01 0.22
C SER A 97 15.96 0.00 1.46
N ARG A 98 16.10 1.16 2.13
CA ARG A 98 16.89 1.30 3.35
C ARG A 98 16.34 0.42 4.47
N LEU A 99 15.03 0.48 4.73
CA LEU A 99 14.39 -0.36 5.75
C LEU A 99 14.54 -1.85 5.43
N LYS A 100 14.37 -2.24 4.16
CA LYS A 100 14.56 -3.62 3.71
C LYS A 100 15.98 -4.10 4.02
N MET A 101 17.01 -3.32 3.70
CA MET A 101 18.41 -3.66 4.02
C MET A 101 18.63 -3.76 5.53
N GLU A 102 18.11 -2.82 6.31
CA GLU A 102 18.21 -2.83 7.77
C GLU A 102 17.63 -4.11 8.39
N PHE A 103 16.48 -4.58 7.89
CA PHE A 103 15.88 -5.83 8.37
C PHE A 103 16.64 -7.08 7.90
N ILE A 104 17.19 -7.07 6.69
CA ILE A 104 18.09 -8.14 6.22
C ILE A 104 19.32 -8.24 7.13
N GLU A 105 19.94 -7.11 7.48
CA GLU A 105 21.10 -7.06 8.39
C GLU A 105 20.77 -7.53 9.81
N LYS A 106 19.53 -7.30 10.27
CA LYS A 106 19.01 -7.83 11.55
C LYS A 106 18.72 -9.34 11.51
N GLY A 107 18.86 -9.99 10.36
CA GLY A 107 18.65 -11.43 10.21
C GLY A 107 17.20 -11.84 10.03
N GLU A 108 16.31 -10.91 9.64
CA GLU A 108 14.93 -11.22 9.35
C GLU A 108 14.84 -12.23 8.19
N LYS A 109 14.04 -13.29 8.38
CA LYS A 109 13.89 -14.34 7.36
C LYS A 109 12.86 -13.94 6.30
N ILE A 110 11.84 -13.19 6.68
CA ILE A 110 10.73 -12.78 5.82
C ILE A 110 10.50 -11.28 6.01
N ILE A 111 10.44 -10.56 4.90
CA ILE A 111 10.04 -9.15 4.87
C ILE A 111 8.85 -9.02 3.92
N VAL A 112 7.78 -8.37 4.37
CA VAL A 112 6.61 -8.10 3.55
C VAL A 112 6.60 -6.62 3.16
N LEU A 113 6.62 -6.33 1.87
CA LEU A 113 6.34 -5.01 1.33
C LEU A 113 4.82 -4.88 1.12
N ASP A 114 4.17 -4.10 1.95
CA ASP A 114 2.75 -3.81 1.81
C ASP A 114 2.55 -2.65 0.82
N ILE A 115 2.13 -2.98 -0.41
CA ILE A 115 1.99 -2.04 -1.54
C ILE A 115 0.60 -2.23 -2.19
N PRO A 116 -0.40 -1.39 -1.87
CA PRO A 116 -1.76 -1.50 -2.42
C PRO A 116 -1.82 -1.47 -3.96
N LEU A 117 -0.97 -0.65 -4.59
CA LEU A 117 -0.91 -0.46 -6.04
C LEU A 117 0.29 -1.18 -6.68
N LEU A 118 0.69 -2.33 -6.15
CA LEU A 118 1.92 -3.04 -6.54
C LEU A 118 2.00 -3.26 -8.06
N PHE A 119 0.92 -3.74 -8.67
CA PHE A 119 0.86 -4.02 -10.10
C PHE A 119 0.74 -2.74 -10.93
N GLU A 120 -0.17 -1.84 -10.56
CA GLU A 120 -0.41 -0.58 -11.27
C GLU A 120 0.83 0.31 -11.32
N SER A 121 1.63 0.29 -10.25
CA SER A 121 2.89 1.04 -10.15
C SER A 121 4.11 0.27 -10.69
N LYS A 122 3.92 -0.93 -11.23
CA LYS A 122 4.99 -1.81 -11.78
C LYS A 122 6.11 -2.08 -10.77
N GLN A 123 5.76 -2.28 -9.50
CA GLN A 123 6.69 -2.46 -8.40
C GLN A 123 6.96 -3.93 -8.04
N THR A 124 6.52 -4.87 -8.88
CA THR A 124 6.77 -6.32 -8.68
C THR A 124 8.26 -6.68 -8.66
N HIS A 125 9.12 -5.90 -9.32
CA HIS A 125 10.58 -6.06 -9.27
C HIS A 125 11.20 -5.86 -7.87
N LEU A 126 10.44 -5.35 -6.89
CA LEU A 126 10.89 -5.16 -5.52
C LEU A 126 10.74 -6.41 -4.64
N VAL A 127 10.02 -7.42 -5.10
CA VAL A 127 9.61 -8.60 -4.33
C VAL A 127 9.86 -9.89 -5.12
N GLU A 128 9.97 -11.01 -4.41
CA GLU A 128 10.17 -12.34 -5.00
C GLU A 128 8.86 -13.07 -5.27
N LYS A 129 7.87 -12.88 -4.41
CA LYS A 129 6.53 -13.47 -4.53
C LYS A 129 5.45 -12.49 -4.09
N VAL A 130 4.27 -12.58 -4.66
CA VAL A 130 3.13 -11.70 -4.39
C VAL A 130 1.96 -12.48 -3.80
N ILE A 131 1.46 -12.02 -2.66
CA ILE A 131 0.17 -12.42 -2.08
C ILE A 131 -0.86 -11.34 -2.42
N LEU A 132 -1.90 -11.72 -3.16
CA LEU A 132 -3.07 -10.88 -3.44
C LEU A 132 -4.18 -11.18 -2.43
N VAL A 133 -4.66 -10.16 -1.74
CA VAL A 133 -5.89 -10.25 -0.93
C VAL A 133 -7.09 -9.87 -1.79
N TYR A 134 -7.92 -10.86 -2.10
CA TYR A 134 -9.06 -10.81 -2.99
C TYR A 134 -10.39 -10.83 -2.22
N VAL A 135 -11.38 -10.11 -2.73
CA VAL A 135 -12.80 -10.22 -2.39
C VAL A 135 -13.63 -9.95 -3.64
N ASP A 136 -14.89 -10.37 -3.64
CA ASP A 136 -15.80 -10.12 -4.74
C ASP A 136 -16.15 -8.63 -4.85
N ARG A 137 -16.49 -8.18 -6.06
CA ARG A 137 -16.74 -6.77 -6.35
C ARG A 137 -17.83 -6.18 -5.46
N ASP A 138 -18.91 -6.92 -5.24
CA ASP A 138 -20.04 -6.49 -4.40
C ASP A 138 -19.62 -6.36 -2.93
N VAL A 139 -18.71 -7.23 -2.47
CA VAL A 139 -18.13 -7.16 -1.13
C VAL A 139 -17.24 -5.93 -0.99
N GLN A 140 -16.44 -5.58 -2.01
CA GLN A 140 -15.66 -4.33 -2.02
C GLN A 140 -16.58 -3.11 -1.87
N VAL A 141 -17.64 -3.03 -2.67
CA VAL A 141 -18.60 -1.90 -2.65
C VAL A 141 -19.24 -1.79 -1.27
N LYS A 142 -19.82 -2.88 -0.77
CA LYS A 142 -20.49 -2.91 0.54
C LYS A 142 -19.56 -2.50 1.68
N ARG A 143 -18.35 -3.07 1.74
CA ARG A 143 -17.36 -2.74 2.77
C ARG A 143 -16.90 -1.28 2.68
N LEU A 144 -16.68 -0.78 1.47
CA LEU A 144 -16.22 0.59 1.27
C LEU A 144 -17.30 1.61 1.65
N MET A 145 -18.55 1.37 1.27
CA MET A 145 -19.70 2.20 1.68
C MET A 145 -19.84 2.23 3.20
N GLN A 146 -19.83 1.07 3.86
CA GLN A 146 -19.97 0.97 5.32
C GLN A 146 -18.83 1.66 6.06
N ARG A 147 -17.58 1.51 5.60
CA ARG A 147 -16.41 2.08 6.24
C ARG A 147 -16.33 3.60 6.11
N ASN A 148 -16.77 4.15 4.97
CA ASN A 148 -16.54 5.55 4.61
C ASN A 148 -17.82 6.39 4.49
N GLY A 149 -19.01 5.82 4.70
CA GLY A 149 -20.29 6.51 4.61
C GLY A 149 -20.60 7.02 3.20
N LEU A 150 -20.25 6.25 2.17
CA LEU A 150 -20.33 6.67 0.75
C LEU A 150 -21.60 6.18 0.06
N SER A 151 -21.98 6.87 -1.02
CA SER A 151 -22.93 6.32 -1.98
C SER A 151 -22.33 5.13 -2.75
N VAL A 152 -23.19 4.35 -3.43
CA VAL A 152 -22.74 3.26 -4.32
C VAL A 152 -21.85 3.83 -5.42
N GLU A 153 -22.26 4.94 -6.04
CA GLU A 153 -21.56 5.56 -7.16
C GLU A 153 -20.17 6.05 -6.75
N GLU A 154 -20.05 6.65 -5.56
CA GLU A 154 -18.76 7.08 -5.00
C GLU A 154 -17.85 5.89 -4.68
N ALA A 155 -18.40 4.81 -4.12
CA ALA A 155 -17.65 3.60 -3.84
C ALA A 155 -17.16 2.93 -5.14
N GLU A 156 -18.02 2.83 -6.15
CA GLU A 156 -17.68 2.29 -7.45
C GLU A 156 -16.61 3.11 -8.16
N ALA A 157 -16.74 4.44 -8.19
CA ALA A 157 -15.75 5.33 -8.79
C ALA A 157 -14.36 5.13 -8.18
N ARG A 158 -14.28 4.96 -6.85
CA ARG A 158 -13.02 4.69 -6.16
C ARG A 158 -12.45 3.32 -6.49
N ILE A 159 -13.27 2.28 -6.53
CA ILE A 159 -12.80 0.94 -6.88
C ILE A 159 -12.35 0.88 -8.35
N ASN A 160 -13.07 1.55 -9.26
CA ASN A 160 -12.72 1.64 -10.69
C ASN A 160 -11.45 2.46 -10.96
N SER A 161 -10.96 3.23 -9.99
CA SER A 161 -9.67 3.94 -10.10
C SER A 161 -8.45 3.03 -9.96
N GLN A 162 -8.66 1.76 -9.59
CA GLN A 162 -7.63 0.74 -9.42
C GLN A 162 -7.79 -0.37 -10.45
N MET A 163 -6.73 -1.14 -10.70
CA MET A 163 -6.84 -2.34 -11.52
C MET A 163 -7.84 -3.32 -10.87
N PRO A 164 -8.80 -3.89 -11.63
CA PRO A 164 -9.75 -4.86 -11.10
C PRO A 164 -9.06 -6.01 -10.39
N LEU A 165 -9.61 -6.46 -9.24
CA LEU A 165 -9.05 -7.57 -8.48
C LEU A 165 -8.94 -8.86 -9.31
N THR A 166 -9.90 -9.11 -10.19
CA THR A 166 -9.91 -10.24 -11.13
C THR A 166 -8.74 -10.21 -12.11
N GLU A 167 -8.29 -9.03 -12.53
CA GLU A 167 -7.11 -8.86 -13.38
C GLU A 167 -5.80 -9.04 -12.61
N LYS A 168 -5.81 -8.83 -11.28
CA LYS A 168 -4.64 -9.06 -10.41
C LYS A 168 -4.40 -10.53 -10.10
N ILE A 169 -5.44 -11.39 -10.14
CA ILE A 169 -5.34 -12.83 -9.85
C ILE A 169 -4.23 -13.52 -10.66
N PRO A 170 -4.20 -13.44 -12.01
CA PRO A 170 -3.17 -14.13 -12.79
C PRO A 170 -1.77 -13.54 -12.63
N LEU A 171 -1.62 -12.38 -11.97
CA LEU A 171 -0.35 -11.72 -11.74
C LEU A 171 0.27 -12.06 -10.37
N ALA A 172 -0.48 -12.70 -9.48
CA ALA A 172 -0.07 -13.02 -8.13
C ALA A 172 0.42 -14.47 -8.01
N ASP A 173 1.41 -14.71 -7.16
CA ASP A 173 1.91 -16.06 -6.85
C ASP A 173 0.95 -16.83 -5.94
N ALA A 174 0.19 -16.12 -5.10
CA ALA A 174 -0.88 -16.69 -4.30
C ALA A 174 -2.02 -15.68 -4.09
N VAL A 175 -3.24 -16.21 -3.91
CA VAL A 175 -4.44 -15.43 -3.65
C VAL A 175 -5.06 -15.88 -2.33
N ILE A 176 -5.36 -14.92 -1.46
CA ILE A 176 -6.17 -15.12 -0.25
C ILE A 176 -7.57 -14.60 -0.54
N ASN A 177 -8.57 -15.48 -0.53
CA ASN A 177 -9.97 -15.11 -0.63
C ASN A 177 -10.49 -14.69 0.76
N ASN A 178 -10.77 -13.39 0.90
CA ASN A 178 -11.23 -12.77 2.14
C ASN A 178 -12.73 -12.41 2.10
N ASN A 179 -13.53 -13.17 1.32
CA ASN A 179 -14.99 -13.06 1.31
C ASN A 179 -15.62 -13.70 2.55
N GLY A 180 -14.98 -14.73 3.10
CA GLY A 180 -15.47 -15.52 4.23
C GLY A 180 -15.03 -14.98 5.60
N SER A 181 -14.74 -15.88 6.53
CA SER A 181 -14.39 -15.52 7.90
C SER A 181 -12.92 -15.09 8.07
N ILE A 182 -12.60 -14.47 9.21
CA ILE A 182 -11.23 -14.12 9.58
C ILE A 182 -10.39 -15.40 9.77
N GLU A 183 -11.01 -16.46 10.30
CA GLU A 183 -10.42 -17.78 10.49
C GLU A 183 -10.05 -18.43 9.16
N GLU A 184 -10.96 -18.45 8.19
CA GLU A 184 -10.71 -18.98 6.84
C GLU A 184 -9.59 -18.20 6.13
N THR A 185 -9.53 -16.89 6.35
CA THR A 185 -8.45 -16.02 5.82
C THR A 185 -7.11 -16.39 6.44
N LYS A 186 -7.08 -16.63 7.76
CA LYS A 186 -5.88 -17.05 8.50
C LYS A 186 -5.41 -18.44 8.05
N GLU A 187 -6.31 -19.38 7.85
CA GLU A 187 -6.00 -20.73 7.37
C GLU A 187 -5.35 -20.69 5.98
N GLN A 188 -5.92 -19.91 5.05
CA GLN A 188 -5.34 -19.69 3.72
C GLN A 188 -3.93 -19.08 3.80
N LEU A 189 -3.74 -18.04 4.62
CA LEU A 189 -2.43 -17.42 4.82
C LEU A 189 -1.39 -18.44 5.31
N LEU A 190 -1.73 -19.21 6.35
CA LEU A 190 -0.83 -20.22 6.91
C LEU A 190 -0.52 -21.33 5.90
N ALA A 191 -1.50 -21.75 5.09
CA ALA A 191 -1.30 -22.74 4.04
C ALA A 191 -0.31 -22.24 2.98
N ILE A 192 -0.45 -20.98 2.54
CA ILE A 192 0.47 -20.35 1.58
C ILE A 192 1.89 -20.28 2.14
N LEU A 193 2.05 -19.79 3.37
CA LEU A 193 3.38 -19.66 4.00
C LEU A 193 4.06 -21.03 4.19
N LYS A 194 3.31 -22.08 4.55
CA LYS A 194 3.82 -23.46 4.63
C LYS A 194 4.21 -24.00 3.27
N GLN A 195 3.39 -23.79 2.25
CA GLN A 195 3.67 -24.23 0.87
C GLN A 195 4.96 -23.57 0.33
N TRP A 196 5.27 -22.35 0.78
CA TRP A 196 6.49 -21.65 0.43
C TRP A 196 7.66 -21.93 1.38
N GLU A 197 7.51 -22.86 2.32
CA GLU A 197 8.53 -23.25 3.32
C GLU A 197 9.05 -22.06 4.16
N LEU A 198 8.17 -21.08 4.40
CA LEU A 198 8.49 -19.88 5.17
C LEU A 198 8.20 -20.02 6.66
N ILE A 199 7.33 -20.96 7.04
CA ILE A 199 6.96 -21.30 8.42
C ILE A 199 6.86 -22.81 8.63
#